data_AF-A0A0Q5FG48-F1
#
_entry.id   AF-A0A0Q5FG48-F1
#
_cell.length_a   1.000
_cell.length_b   1.000
_cell.length_c   1.000
_cell.angle_alpha   90.00
_cell.angle_beta   90.00
_cell.angle_gamma   90.00
#
_symmetry.space_group_name_H-M   'P 1'
#
loop_
_entity.id
_entity.type
_entity.pdbx_description
1 polymer ?
#
loop_
_entity_poly.entity_id
_entity_poly.type
_entity_poly.pdbx_seq_one_letter_code
_entity_poly.pdbx_strand_id
1 'polypeptide(L)'
;MSEYIVRPARSADIIGIRNLLQPMVEQRILLGKDLAVLYGAVQEFVVAEADDELIGCGALHVFWEDLGEVRTLMVRGDWLHHGVGGAIVGALEEQARELGLSRLFCLTFEIDFFGRRGYTTIGEQVVDPDVYSQLLRSGDAGVEEFLDLAHVKPNTLGNTRMLKRLN
;
A
#
# COMPACT_ATOMS: atom_id res chain seq x y z
N MET A 1 13.12 -6.59 -22.96
CA MET A 1 12.46 -6.20 -21.71
C MET A 1 11.01 -5.97 -22.07
N SER A 2 10.08 -6.61 -21.37
CA SER A 2 8.66 -6.34 -21.60
C SER A 2 8.39 -4.87 -21.25
N GLU A 3 7.81 -4.13 -22.18
CA GLU A 3 7.57 -2.69 -22.02
C GLU A 3 6.28 -2.49 -21.21
N TYR A 4 6.36 -1.67 -20.17
CA TYR A 4 5.22 -1.31 -19.33
C TYR A 4 5.39 0.11 -18.81
N ILE A 5 4.29 0.74 -18.43
CA ILE A 5 4.27 2.06 -17.80
C ILE A 5 3.67 1.98 -16.40
N VAL A 6 4.10 2.87 -15.51
CA VAL A 6 3.46 3.10 -14.20
C VAL A 6 2.86 4.50 -14.20
N ARG A 7 1.59 4.61 -13.85
CA ARG A 7 0.84 5.87 -13.86
C ARG A 7 -0.15 5.97 -12.70
N PRO A 8 -0.60 7.17 -12.32
CA PRO A 8 -1.75 7.32 -11.43
C PRO A 8 -2.98 6.58 -11.95
N ALA A 9 -3.73 5.97 -11.04
CA ALA A 9 -4.98 5.31 -11.36
C ALA A 9 -6.07 6.33 -11.72
N ARG A 10 -6.99 5.90 -12.57
CA ARG A 10 -8.21 6.61 -12.96
C ARG A 10 -9.42 5.84 -12.44
N SER A 11 -10.57 6.50 -12.36
CA SER A 11 -11.82 5.83 -11.97
C SER A 11 -12.13 4.63 -12.87
N ALA A 12 -11.79 4.70 -14.16
CA ALA A 12 -11.94 3.60 -15.11
C ALA A 12 -11.11 2.35 -14.75
N ASP A 13 -10.01 2.49 -14.02
CA ASP A 13 -9.13 1.38 -13.64
C ASP A 13 -9.67 0.57 -12.45
N ILE A 14 -10.62 1.10 -11.68
CA ILE A 14 -11.07 0.50 -10.40
C ILE A 14 -11.65 -0.89 -10.57
N ILE A 15 -12.38 -1.15 -11.65
CA ILE A 15 -12.89 -2.50 -11.96
C ILE A 15 -11.72 -3.46 -12.25
N GLY A 16 -10.73 -3.01 -13.02
CA GLY A 16 -9.54 -3.80 -13.31
C GLY A 16 -8.70 -4.07 -12.06
N ILE A 17 -8.50 -3.07 -11.22
CA ILE A 17 -7.85 -3.20 -9.90
C ILE A 17 -8.59 -4.23 -9.07
N ARG A 18 -9.92 -4.13 -8.93
CA ARG A 18 -10.71 -5.11 -8.17
C ARG A 18 -10.49 -6.54 -8.70
N ASN A 19 -10.50 -6.72 -10.02
CA ASN A 19 -10.30 -8.03 -10.64
C ASN A 19 -8.89 -8.59 -10.38
N LEU A 20 -7.86 -7.74 -10.38
CA LEU A 20 -6.49 -8.13 -10.00
C LEU A 20 -6.39 -8.59 -8.54
N LEU A 21 -7.13 -7.94 -7.63
CA LEU A 21 -7.10 -8.26 -6.20
C LEU A 21 -7.95 -9.49 -5.84
N GLN A 22 -9.01 -9.77 -6.60
CA GLN A 22 -10.00 -10.80 -6.28
C GLN A 22 -9.40 -12.18 -5.95
N PRO A 23 -8.43 -12.73 -6.71
CA PRO A 23 -7.83 -14.03 -6.37
C PRO A 23 -7.11 -14.03 -5.02
N MET A 24 -6.46 -12.92 -4.66
CA MET A 24 -5.75 -12.79 -3.39
C MET A 24 -6.72 -12.64 -2.22
N VAL A 25 -7.89 -12.03 -2.44
CA VAL A 25 -8.96 -11.95 -1.45
C VAL A 25 -9.54 -13.34 -1.17
N GLU A 26 -9.78 -14.14 -2.22
CA GLU A 26 -10.26 -15.52 -2.11
C GLU A 26 -9.25 -16.43 -1.38
N GLN A 27 -7.95 -16.19 -1.60
CA GLN A 27 -6.85 -16.87 -0.91
C GLN A 27 -6.58 -16.34 0.50
N ARG A 28 -7.32 -15.31 0.97
CA ARG A 28 -7.11 -14.62 2.25
C ARG A 28 -5.70 -14.04 2.40
N ILE A 29 -5.08 -13.64 1.30
CA ILE A 29 -3.80 -12.93 1.26
C ILE A 29 -4.03 -11.40 1.31
N LEU A 30 -5.21 -10.95 0.86
CA LEU A 30 -5.64 -9.56 0.98
C LEU A 30 -7.04 -9.48 1.60
N LEU A 31 -7.31 -8.36 2.27
CA LEU A 31 -8.65 -8.01 2.70
C LEU A 31 -9.44 -7.45 1.50
N GLY A 32 -10.63 -7.99 1.27
CA GLY A 32 -11.54 -7.47 0.25
C GLY A 32 -11.95 -6.03 0.54
N LYS A 33 -12.19 -5.26 -0.52
CA LYS A 33 -12.72 -3.89 -0.44
C LYS A 33 -13.94 -3.76 -1.35
N ASP A 34 -14.98 -3.12 -0.84
CA ASP A 34 -16.13 -2.76 -1.65
C ASP A 34 -15.74 -1.75 -2.73
N LEU A 35 -16.49 -1.77 -3.85
CA LEU A 35 -16.23 -0.86 -4.97
C LEU A 35 -16.26 0.61 -4.54
N ALA A 36 -17.20 1.00 -3.67
CA ALA A 36 -17.29 2.37 -3.19
C ALA A 36 -16.01 2.82 -2.46
N VAL A 37 -15.40 1.93 -1.66
CA VAL A 37 -14.13 2.18 -0.98
C VAL A 37 -12.99 2.32 -1.99
N LEU A 38 -12.93 1.44 -2.99
CA LEU A 38 -11.91 1.52 -4.04
C LEU A 38 -12.04 2.80 -4.88
N TYR A 39 -13.26 3.19 -5.26
CA TYR A 39 -13.50 4.45 -5.98
C TYR A 39 -13.12 5.68 -5.14
N GLY A 40 -13.46 5.68 -3.84
CA GLY A 40 -13.07 6.77 -2.93
C GLY A 40 -11.55 6.89 -2.76
N ALA A 41 -10.84 5.76 -2.81
CA ALA A 41 -9.39 5.70 -2.67
C ALA A 41 -8.62 5.83 -3.99
N VAL A 42 -9.27 6.07 -5.14
CA VAL A 42 -8.61 6.04 -6.47
C VAL A 42 -7.34 6.91 -6.57
N GLN A 43 -7.31 8.04 -5.88
CA GLN A 43 -6.18 8.98 -5.90
C GLN A 43 -4.94 8.44 -5.16
N GLU A 44 -5.12 7.45 -4.29
CA GLU A 44 -4.02 6.78 -3.61
C GLU A 44 -3.31 5.77 -4.53
N PHE A 45 -3.98 5.31 -5.59
CA PHE A 45 -3.50 4.20 -6.42
C PHE A 45 -2.60 4.67 -7.56
N VAL A 46 -1.56 3.88 -7.80
CA VAL A 46 -0.87 3.78 -9.09
C VAL A 46 -1.13 2.41 -9.70
N VAL A 47 -1.13 2.36 -11.03
CA VAL A 47 -1.26 1.12 -11.80
C VAL A 47 -0.07 0.94 -12.72
N ALA A 48 0.29 -0.33 -12.93
CA ALA A 48 1.19 -0.73 -14.00
C ALA A 48 0.38 -1.30 -15.16
N GLU A 49 0.71 -0.87 -16.37
CA GLU A 49 -0.01 -1.20 -17.60
C GLU A 49 0.95 -1.64 -18.70
N ALA A 50 0.58 -2.70 -19.43
CA ALA A 50 1.26 -3.15 -20.65
C ALA A 50 0.20 -3.60 -21.66
N ASP A 51 0.34 -3.20 -22.92
CA ASP A 51 -0.60 -3.52 -24.00
C ASP A 51 -2.08 -3.23 -23.64
N ASP A 52 -2.33 -2.06 -23.02
CA ASP A 52 -3.65 -1.61 -22.50
C ASP A 52 -4.25 -2.51 -21.40
N GLU A 53 -3.48 -3.45 -20.85
CA GLU A 53 -3.90 -4.32 -19.75
C GLU A 53 -3.25 -3.92 -18.43
N LEU A 54 -4.03 -3.93 -17.35
CA LEU A 54 -3.48 -3.78 -16.01
C LEU A 54 -2.70 -5.03 -15.60
N ILE A 55 -1.43 -4.84 -15.29
CA ILE A 55 -0.49 -5.89 -14.89
C ILE A 55 -0.05 -5.76 -13.43
N GLY A 56 -0.45 -4.68 -12.75
CA GLY A 56 -0.19 -4.49 -11.33
C GLY A 56 -0.78 -3.20 -10.79
N CYS A 57 -0.82 -3.08 -9.48
CA CYS A 57 -1.23 -1.87 -8.78
C CYS A 57 -0.57 -1.77 -7.41
N GLY A 58 -0.64 -0.59 -6.82
CA GLY A 58 -0.27 -0.31 -5.45
C GLY A 58 -0.87 1.01 -5.01
N ALA A 59 -1.02 1.22 -3.71
CA ALA A 59 -1.57 2.44 -3.15
C ALA A 59 -0.69 3.02 -2.04
N LEU A 60 -0.66 4.35 -1.97
CA LEU A 60 -0.07 5.11 -0.87
C LEU A 60 -1.19 5.72 -0.03
N HIS A 61 -1.27 5.33 1.23
CA HIS A 61 -2.19 5.95 2.18
C HIS A 61 -1.41 6.81 3.18
N VAL A 62 -1.79 8.08 3.32
CA VAL A 62 -1.17 8.99 4.29
C VAL A 62 -1.83 8.79 5.64
N PHE A 63 -1.02 8.60 6.67
CA PHE A 63 -1.51 8.42 8.04
C PHE A 63 -1.29 9.63 8.94
N TRP A 64 -0.14 10.29 8.79
CA TRP A 64 0.20 11.47 9.57
C TRP A 64 1.09 12.42 8.74
N GLU A 65 1.53 13.52 9.35
CA GLU A 65 2.38 14.52 8.69
C GLU A 65 3.66 13.93 8.07
N ASP A 66 4.22 12.87 8.68
CA ASP A 66 5.50 12.29 8.29
C ASP A 66 5.41 10.81 7.88
N LEU A 67 4.23 10.19 7.97
CA LEU A 67 4.04 8.74 7.90
C LEU A 67 2.97 8.36 6.87
N GLY A 68 3.32 7.43 5.98
CA GLY A 68 2.38 6.76 5.08
C GLY A 68 2.55 5.23 5.05
N GLU A 69 1.61 4.56 4.39
CA GLU A 69 1.62 3.12 4.16
C GLU A 69 1.56 2.80 2.68
N VAL A 70 2.46 1.92 2.25
CA VAL A 70 2.33 1.22 0.98
C VAL A 70 1.40 0.04 1.19
N ARG A 71 0.23 0.07 0.54
CA ARG A 71 -0.81 -0.95 0.66
C ARG A 71 -1.28 -1.44 -0.71
N THR A 72 -1.95 -2.60 -0.71
CA THR A 72 -2.60 -3.15 -1.90
C THR A 72 -1.63 -3.33 -3.08
N LEU A 73 -0.37 -3.67 -2.80
CA LEU A 73 0.63 -3.98 -3.81
C LEU A 73 0.33 -5.35 -4.44
N MET A 74 0.10 -5.37 -5.75
CA MET A 74 -0.17 -6.59 -6.50
C MET A 74 0.49 -6.53 -7.88
N VAL A 75 1.02 -7.66 -8.34
CA VAL A 75 1.55 -7.85 -9.71
C VAL A 75 0.97 -9.13 -10.27
N ARG A 76 0.53 -9.09 -11.53
CA ARG A 76 0.00 -10.24 -12.25
C ARG A 76 1.09 -11.34 -12.35
N GLY A 77 0.69 -12.60 -12.19
CA GLY A 77 1.64 -13.72 -12.03
C GLY A 77 2.63 -13.89 -13.19
N ASP A 78 2.18 -13.64 -14.42
CA ASP A 78 2.97 -13.64 -15.66
C ASP A 78 3.93 -12.45 -15.79
N TRP A 79 3.81 -11.44 -14.92
CA TRP A 79 4.68 -10.26 -14.85
C TRP A 79 5.57 -10.22 -13.60
N LEU A 80 5.53 -11.27 -12.76
CA LEU A 80 6.44 -11.40 -11.63
C LEU A 80 7.89 -11.49 -12.12
N HIS A 81 8.80 -10.85 -11.39
CA HIS A 81 10.24 -10.77 -11.73
C HIS A 81 10.59 -9.95 -12.98
N HIS A 82 9.64 -9.25 -13.61
CA HIS A 82 9.89 -8.28 -14.69
C HIS A 82 10.18 -6.85 -14.20
N GLY A 83 10.34 -6.65 -12.89
CA GLY A 83 10.61 -5.34 -12.29
C GLY A 83 9.38 -4.50 -11.95
N VAL A 84 8.18 -4.92 -12.36
CA VAL A 84 6.90 -4.20 -12.22
C VAL A 84 6.63 -3.75 -10.78
N GLY A 85 6.70 -4.67 -9.81
CA GLY A 85 6.48 -4.32 -8.40
C GLY A 85 7.50 -3.29 -7.89
N GLY A 86 8.71 -3.31 -8.43
CA GLY A 86 9.73 -2.31 -8.13
C GLY A 86 9.39 -0.94 -8.64
N ALA A 87 8.93 -0.84 -9.88
CA ALA A 87 8.49 0.41 -10.47
C ALA A 87 7.28 1.00 -9.73
N ILE A 88 6.31 0.16 -9.34
CA ILE A 88 5.16 0.58 -8.52
C ILE A 88 5.62 1.16 -7.18
N VAL A 89 6.44 0.43 -6.42
CA VAL A 89 6.94 0.93 -5.12
C VAL A 89 7.77 2.20 -5.29
N GLY A 90 8.61 2.28 -6.33
CA GLY A 90 9.38 3.48 -6.64
C GLY A 90 8.49 4.70 -6.89
N ALA A 91 7.39 4.54 -7.64
CA ALA A 91 6.43 5.60 -7.88
C ALA A 91 5.72 6.05 -6.59
N LEU A 92 5.32 5.09 -5.73
CA LEU A 92 4.69 5.40 -4.44
C LEU A 92 5.66 6.09 -3.47
N GLU A 93 6.93 5.68 -3.46
CA GLU A 93 7.97 6.36 -2.66
C GLU A 93 8.19 7.80 -3.12
N GLU A 94 8.15 8.05 -4.43
CA GLU A 94 8.27 9.42 -4.96
C GLU A 94 7.07 10.28 -4.58
N GLN A 95 5.85 9.76 -4.75
CA GLN A 95 4.64 10.42 -4.28
C GLN A 95 4.69 10.73 -2.79
N ALA A 96 5.21 9.81 -1.99
CA ALA A 96 5.39 10.03 -0.56
C ALA A 96 6.34 11.19 -0.25
N ARG A 97 7.46 11.32 -0.99
CA ARG A 97 8.38 12.46 -0.86
C ARG A 97 7.71 13.77 -1.28
N GLU A 98 6.96 13.77 -2.38
CA GLU A 98 6.22 14.95 -2.86
C GLU A 98 5.18 15.44 -1.84
N LEU A 99 4.57 14.51 -1.09
CA LEU A 99 3.64 14.81 0.00
C LEU A 99 4.34 15.25 1.31
N GLY A 100 5.67 15.20 1.37
CA GLY A 100 6.44 15.58 2.56
C GLY A 100 6.62 14.46 3.60
N LEU A 101 6.29 13.22 3.26
CA LEU A 101 6.46 12.09 4.17
C LEU A 101 7.94 11.73 4.32
N SER A 102 8.36 11.46 5.56
CA SER A 102 9.74 11.04 5.85
C SER A 102 9.86 9.53 6.10
N ARG A 103 8.73 8.83 6.27
CA ARG A 103 8.71 7.39 6.58
C ARG A 103 7.53 6.70 5.91
N LEU A 104 7.79 5.49 5.41
CA LEU A 104 6.76 4.59 4.88
C LEU A 104 6.81 3.25 5.61
N PHE A 105 5.65 2.72 5.96
CA PHE A 105 5.55 1.33 6.40
C PHE A 105 4.76 0.47 5.42
N CYS A 106 4.90 -0.84 5.56
CA CYS A 106 4.05 -1.81 4.88
C CYS A 106 3.86 -3.05 5.77
N LEU A 107 2.84 -3.84 5.43
CA LEU A 107 2.58 -5.16 6.00
C LEU A 107 2.62 -6.17 4.87
N THR A 108 3.54 -7.13 4.95
CA THR A 108 3.91 -7.94 3.78
C THR A 108 4.45 -9.31 4.17
N PHE A 109 4.20 -10.29 3.30
CA PHE A 109 4.92 -11.58 3.32
C PHE A 109 6.21 -11.52 2.50
N GLU A 110 6.36 -10.50 1.64
CA GLU A 110 7.45 -10.35 0.68
C GLU A 110 8.64 -9.60 1.32
N ILE A 111 9.17 -10.14 2.42
CA ILE A 111 10.21 -9.48 3.23
C ILE A 111 11.45 -9.17 2.39
N ASP A 112 11.93 -10.13 1.60
CA ASP A 112 13.12 -9.94 0.77
C ASP A 112 12.93 -8.90 -0.32
N PHE A 113 11.71 -8.80 -0.88
CA PHE A 113 11.39 -7.81 -1.89
C PHE A 113 11.45 -6.38 -1.34
N PHE A 114 10.87 -6.15 -0.16
CA PHE A 114 10.89 -4.86 0.51
C PHE A 114 12.27 -4.57 1.14
N GLY A 115 12.95 -5.58 1.66
CA GLY A 115 14.31 -5.49 2.21
C GLY A 115 15.32 -5.00 1.19
N ARG A 116 15.28 -5.53 -0.05
CA ARG A 116 16.10 -5.03 -1.18
C ARG A 116 15.83 -3.56 -1.54
N ARG A 117 14.74 -2.96 -1.03
CA ARG A 117 14.35 -1.56 -1.25
C ARG A 117 14.62 -0.68 -0.03
N GLY A 118 15.29 -1.20 0.99
CA GLY A 118 15.66 -0.43 2.18
C GLY A 118 14.58 -0.37 3.25
N TYR A 119 13.56 -1.22 3.17
CA TYR A 119 12.65 -1.45 4.30
C TYR A 119 13.30 -2.40 5.31
N THR A 120 13.12 -2.15 6.59
CA THR A 120 13.59 -2.98 7.70
C THR A 120 12.43 -3.46 8.55
N THR A 121 12.51 -4.67 9.09
CA THR A 121 11.51 -5.20 10.02
C THR A 121 11.42 -4.32 11.27
N ILE A 122 10.21 -4.10 11.77
CA ILE A 122 9.95 -3.37 13.01
C ILE A 122 8.99 -4.16 13.91
N GLY A 123 9.03 -3.86 15.22
CA GLY A 123 8.09 -4.40 16.19
C GLY A 123 6.70 -3.75 16.11
N GLU A 124 5.94 -3.89 17.20
CA GLU A 124 4.53 -3.48 17.21
C GLU A 124 4.30 -1.95 17.26
N GLN A 125 5.27 -1.17 17.75
CA GLN A 125 5.12 0.29 17.87
C GLN A 125 5.75 1.03 16.68
N VAL A 126 4.90 1.72 15.89
CA VAL A 126 5.31 2.51 14.71
C VAL A 126 5.11 4.02 14.93
N VAL A 127 4.16 4.38 15.79
CA VAL A 127 3.68 5.74 16.02
C VAL A 127 3.95 6.14 17.47
N ASP A 128 4.33 7.39 17.68
CA ASP A 128 4.54 7.95 19.01
C ASP A 128 3.20 8.01 19.80
N PRO A 129 3.20 7.76 21.12
CA PRO A 129 2.00 7.82 21.95
C PRO A 129 1.21 9.13 21.87
N ASP A 130 1.86 10.27 21.60
CA ASP A 130 1.17 11.56 21.49
C ASP A 130 0.40 11.69 20.16
N VAL A 131 0.97 11.22 19.05
CA VAL A 131 0.28 11.16 17.75
C VAL A 131 -0.91 10.19 17.84
N TYR A 132 -0.72 9.07 18.53
CA TYR A 132 -1.79 8.12 18.85
C TYR A 132 -2.96 8.81 19.60
N SER A 133 -2.64 9.63 20.60
CA SER A 133 -3.68 10.36 21.36
C SER A 133 -4.46 11.40 20.53
N GLN A 134 -3.84 11.95 19.48
CA GLN A 134 -4.48 12.94 18.60
C GLN A 134 -5.38 12.29 17.57
N LEU A 135 -4.95 11.16 17.01
CA LEU A 135 -5.77 10.33 16.14
C LEU A 135 -7.07 9.93 16.87
N LEU A 136 -7.01 9.55 18.16
CA LEU A 136 -8.17 9.19 19.02
C LEU A 136 -9.23 10.27 19.14
N ARG A 137 -8.91 11.53 18.80
CA ARG A 137 -9.83 12.66 18.95
C ARG A 137 -10.59 13.02 17.68
N SER A 138 -10.26 12.40 16.55
CA SER A 138 -10.90 12.70 15.27
C SER A 138 -12.39 12.33 15.23
N GLY A 139 -12.83 11.35 16.03
CA GLY A 139 -14.22 10.86 16.03
C GLY A 139 -14.67 10.25 14.70
N ASP A 140 -13.74 10.00 13.79
CA ASP A 140 -13.98 9.35 12.50
C ASP A 140 -13.88 7.84 12.72
N ALA A 141 -14.93 7.09 12.36
CA ALA A 141 -14.97 5.64 12.52
C ALA A 141 -13.80 4.92 11.80
N GLY A 142 -13.29 5.49 10.70
CA GLY A 142 -12.09 5.00 10.01
C GLY A 142 -10.79 5.35 10.72
N VAL A 143 -10.78 6.40 11.54
CA VAL A 143 -9.64 6.74 12.40
C VAL A 143 -9.68 5.94 13.72
N GLU A 144 -10.85 5.63 14.26
CA GLU A 144 -11.01 4.68 15.38
C GLU A 144 -10.58 3.27 14.97
N GLU A 145 -10.97 2.81 13.77
CA GLU A 145 -10.40 1.61 13.16
C GLU A 145 -8.88 1.78 12.98
N PHE A 146 -8.40 2.96 12.57
CA PHE A 146 -6.96 3.28 12.46
C PHE A 146 -6.20 3.26 13.79
N LEU A 147 -6.84 3.50 14.92
CA LEU A 147 -6.17 3.53 16.23
C LEU A 147 -6.09 2.17 16.86
N ASP A 148 -7.11 1.33 16.64
CA ASP A 148 -6.93 -0.10 16.76
C ASP A 148 -5.79 -0.55 15.82
N LEU A 149 -5.72 -0.03 14.58
CA LEU A 149 -4.62 -0.30 13.63
C LEU A 149 -3.23 0.29 14.05
N ALA A 150 -3.18 1.34 14.88
CA ALA A 150 -1.95 2.01 15.31
C ALA A 150 -1.31 1.32 16.53
N HIS A 151 -2.11 0.62 17.34
CA HIS A 151 -1.59 -0.37 18.27
C HIS A 151 -1.27 -1.69 17.56
N VAL A 152 -2.15 -2.19 16.71
CA VAL A 152 -1.90 -3.35 15.89
C VAL A 152 -2.90 -3.24 14.76
N LYS A 153 -2.51 -2.89 13.51
CA LYS A 153 -3.30 -3.41 12.39
C LYS A 153 -3.25 -4.88 12.67
N PRO A 154 -4.37 -5.52 13.11
CA PRO A 154 -4.32 -6.90 13.55
C PRO A 154 -3.55 -7.53 12.44
N ASN A 155 -2.50 -8.24 12.81
CA ASN A 155 -1.77 -8.94 11.79
C ASN A 155 -2.69 -10.09 11.36
N THR A 156 -3.79 -9.73 10.69
CA THR A 156 -4.98 -10.53 10.44
C THR A 156 -4.56 -11.75 9.65
N LEU A 157 -3.46 -11.59 8.91
CA LEU A 157 -2.87 -12.57 8.04
C LEU A 157 -1.55 -13.16 8.58
N GLY A 158 -0.98 -12.64 9.67
CA GLY A 158 0.32 -13.11 10.18
C GLY A 158 1.55 -12.64 9.37
N ASN A 159 1.44 -11.57 8.58
CA ASN A 159 2.49 -10.97 7.78
C ASN A 159 3.44 -10.03 8.56
N THR A 160 4.56 -9.64 7.96
CA THR A 160 5.62 -8.89 8.63
C THR A 160 5.43 -7.39 8.44
N ARG A 161 5.66 -6.63 9.51
CA ARG A 161 5.70 -5.17 9.45
C ARG A 161 7.10 -4.68 9.11
N MET A 162 7.20 -3.82 8.10
CA MET A 162 8.46 -3.22 7.69
C MET A 162 8.34 -1.71 7.53
N LEU A 163 9.43 -0.98 7.76
CA LEU A 163 9.52 0.47 7.71
C LEU A 163 10.73 0.90 6.87
N LYS A 164 10.57 1.96 6.09
CA LYS A 164 11.64 2.66 5.39
C LYS A 164 11.62 4.14 5.77
N ARG A 165 12.80 4.72 5.96
CA ARG A 165 12.97 6.19 6.03
C ARG A 165 13.27 6.71 4.63
N LEU A 166 12.55 7.74 4.22
CA LEU A 166 12.74 8.48 2.97
C LEU A 166 13.68 9.63 3.30
N ASN A 167 15.00 9.38 3.17
CA ASN A 167 16.01 10.43 3.27
C ASN A 167 16.02 11.31 2.02
#